data_AF-X8JD05-F1
#
_entry.id   AF-X8JD05-F1
#
_cell.length_a   1.000
_cell.length_b   1.000
_cell.length_c   1.000
_cell.angle_alpha   90.00
_cell.angle_beta   90.00
_cell.angle_gamma   90.00
#
_symmetry.space_group_name_H-M   'P 1'
#
loop_
_entity.id
_entity.type
_entity.pdbx_description
1 polymer ?
#
loop_
_entity_poly.entity_id
_entity_poly.type
_entity_poly.pdbx_seq_one_letter_code
_entity_poly.pdbx_strand_id
1 'polypeptide(L)'
;MPVIFYRNPHPTQALNQVDNVAVEVSDDEFNAFQTGLPESQVLLAGNISYERTVFVGNLLYRLKSPSVTIRPGNEDEVVRVVNFCRDNGVHLTVKNGGHSYAAHGLNDSGIVMCMDKLNRVSINEDSSAVTIGAGAIWKHVYDQFVGRNKANIVVGGQCPYVGVSGFTMGGGLSPFSRSYGLGIDNVLEIRVVTANGDIQTIVKAINPEGLAPEEMDNDQKLLWGVCGGGGGNFGVLLEFKSRVYPLNNPSGQVVCGQLIWNLRYPESRARFNAALAAFNAMDCPNALTVDGLWRANGDELKGYLTVIYNGTWANCIADLAGFVDLNMNTDEHLGRRPDVVDLKEMMWSDWVHKEDGWGLKSGIFHRHISFILGQDAITPAFVNQVYGLMETARTRFPKAHLLWGSYWRCNCGARGECHAVPLAGGKICV
;
A
#
# COMPACT_ATOMS: atom_id res chain seq x y z
N MET A 1 30.60 -20.74 -14.05
CA MET A 1 29.40 -21.39 -14.62
C MET A 1 28.54 -20.21 -15.02
N PRO A 2 28.21 -20.07 -16.31
CA PRO A 2 27.47 -18.91 -16.82
C PRO A 2 26.20 -18.66 -16.00
N VAL A 3 25.91 -17.40 -15.71
CA VAL A 3 24.65 -17.01 -15.08
C VAL A 3 23.57 -17.01 -16.16
N ILE A 4 22.69 -18.00 -16.08
CA ILE A 4 21.57 -18.13 -17.03
C ILE A 4 20.41 -17.28 -16.53
N PHE A 5 19.95 -16.37 -17.39
CA PHE A 5 18.74 -15.59 -17.17
C PHE A 5 17.63 -16.06 -18.09
N TYR A 6 16.38 -15.85 -17.72
CA TYR A 6 15.24 -16.14 -18.59
C TYR A 6 14.48 -14.85 -18.89
N ARG A 7 14.20 -14.63 -20.18
CA ARG A 7 13.36 -13.52 -20.62
C ARG A 7 11.90 -13.98 -20.56
N ASN A 8 11.08 -13.26 -19.81
CA ASN A 8 9.62 -13.39 -19.87
C ASN A 8 9.11 -12.34 -20.88
N PRO A 9 8.21 -12.67 -21.82
CA PRO A 9 7.71 -11.69 -22.77
C PRO A 9 6.97 -10.56 -22.07
N HIS A 10 7.01 -9.38 -22.72
CA HIS A 10 6.32 -8.17 -22.28
C HIS A 10 4.81 -8.45 -22.08
N PRO A 11 4.13 -7.84 -21.11
CA PRO A 11 2.71 -8.09 -20.80
C PRO A 11 1.70 -7.89 -21.95
N THR A 12 2.13 -7.41 -23.11
CA THR A 12 1.31 -7.29 -24.33
C THR A 12 1.28 -8.55 -25.20
N GLN A 13 2.10 -9.57 -24.94
CA GLN A 13 1.98 -10.87 -25.60
C GLN A 13 1.00 -11.75 -24.83
N ALA A 14 -0.09 -12.16 -25.51
CA ALA A 14 -1.09 -13.04 -24.95
C ALA A 14 -0.46 -14.28 -24.32
N LEU A 15 -0.90 -14.62 -23.10
CA LEU A 15 -0.42 -15.73 -22.24
C LEU A 15 -0.36 -17.13 -22.90
N ASN A 16 -0.75 -17.26 -24.16
CA ASN A 16 -0.78 -18.51 -24.92
C ASN A 16 0.40 -18.68 -25.90
N GLN A 17 1.36 -17.75 -25.92
CA GLN A 17 2.65 -17.90 -26.63
C GLN A 17 3.79 -17.37 -25.75
N VAL A 18 4.19 -18.15 -24.75
CA VAL A 18 5.32 -17.82 -23.89
C VAL A 18 6.44 -18.82 -24.15
N ASP A 19 7.25 -18.53 -25.16
CA ASP A 19 8.57 -19.14 -25.26
C ASP A 19 9.47 -18.38 -24.27
N ASN A 20 9.74 -18.98 -23.11
CA ASN A 20 10.76 -18.49 -22.17
C ASN A 20 12.12 -18.62 -22.86
N VAL A 21 12.54 -17.58 -23.60
CA VAL A 21 13.86 -17.57 -24.23
C VAL A 21 14.90 -17.34 -23.14
N ALA A 22 15.75 -18.34 -22.93
CA ALA A 22 16.92 -18.19 -22.07
C ALA A 22 17.88 -17.16 -22.70
N VAL A 23 18.32 -16.22 -21.89
CA VAL A 23 19.40 -15.29 -22.17
C VAL A 23 20.60 -15.78 -21.40
N GLU A 24 21.61 -16.24 -22.12
CA GLU A 24 22.91 -16.54 -21.53
C GLU A 24 23.75 -15.27 -21.54
N VAL A 25 24.15 -14.83 -20.35
CA VAL A 25 25.18 -13.80 -20.19
C VAL A 25 26.47 -14.49 -19.82
N SER A 26 27.58 -14.13 -20.48
CA SER A 26 28.87 -14.73 -20.18
C SER A 26 29.34 -14.38 -18.77
N ASP A 27 30.16 -15.26 -18.18
CA ASP A 27 30.78 -14.99 -16.88
C ASP A 27 31.57 -13.66 -16.92
N ASP A 28 32.25 -13.34 -18.03
CA ASP A 28 33.02 -12.11 -18.19
C ASP A 28 32.14 -10.85 -18.22
N GLU A 29 31.02 -10.87 -18.96
CA GLU A 29 30.06 -9.76 -19.00
C GLU A 29 29.41 -9.53 -17.64
N PHE A 30 29.00 -10.60 -16.97
CA PHE A 30 28.42 -10.49 -15.63
C PHE A 30 29.46 -10.01 -14.62
N ASN A 31 30.70 -10.50 -14.70
CA ASN A 31 31.81 -10.04 -13.88
C ASN A 31 32.09 -8.54 -14.06
N ALA A 32 32.15 -8.06 -15.30
CA ALA A 32 32.34 -6.64 -15.62
C ALA A 32 31.17 -5.77 -15.12
N PHE A 33 29.94 -6.29 -15.17
CA PHE A 33 28.77 -5.64 -14.60
C PHE A 33 28.89 -5.51 -13.07
N GLN A 34 29.21 -6.58 -12.36
CA GLN A 34 29.29 -6.55 -10.89
C GLN A 34 30.52 -5.82 -10.35
N THR A 35 31.60 -5.64 -11.13
CA THR A 35 32.80 -4.91 -10.65
C THR A 35 32.51 -3.45 -10.29
N GLY A 36 31.44 -2.88 -10.86
CA GLY A 36 30.96 -1.53 -10.53
C GLY A 36 30.06 -1.46 -9.29
N LEU A 37 29.85 -2.57 -8.58
CA LEU A 37 28.98 -2.69 -7.42
C LEU A 37 29.75 -3.30 -6.24
N PRO A 38 29.57 -2.82 -5.00
CA PRO A 38 30.05 -3.52 -3.83
C PRO A 38 29.48 -4.94 -3.74
N GLU A 39 30.31 -5.93 -3.37
CA GLU A 39 29.88 -7.33 -3.25
C GLU A 39 28.65 -7.51 -2.35
N SER A 40 28.54 -6.73 -1.27
CA SER A 40 27.36 -6.70 -0.38
C SER A 40 26.05 -6.27 -1.04
N GLN A 41 26.10 -5.78 -2.28
CA GLN A 41 24.94 -5.38 -3.07
C GLN A 41 24.55 -6.41 -4.13
N VAL A 42 25.41 -7.37 -4.46
CA VAL A 42 25.15 -8.41 -5.48
C VAL A 42 24.90 -9.72 -4.75
N LEU A 43 23.64 -10.11 -4.64
CA LEU A 43 23.24 -11.22 -3.78
C LEU A 43 22.74 -12.39 -4.62
N LEU A 44 23.40 -13.53 -4.45
CA LEU A 44 23.09 -14.79 -5.09
C LEU A 44 22.39 -15.74 -4.11
N ALA A 45 21.67 -16.71 -4.66
CA ALA A 45 21.01 -17.76 -3.89
C ALA A 45 21.98 -18.49 -2.94
N GLY A 46 21.49 -18.88 -1.75
CA GLY A 46 22.28 -19.53 -0.71
C GLY A 46 22.87 -18.59 0.35
N ASN A 47 22.73 -17.26 0.19
CA ASN A 47 23.08 -16.28 1.22
C ASN A 47 21.83 -15.77 1.95
N ILE A 48 21.88 -15.61 3.28
CA ILE A 48 20.79 -15.03 4.08
C ILE A 48 20.36 -13.63 3.60
N SER A 49 21.27 -12.84 3.06
CA SER A 49 20.97 -11.54 2.48
C SER A 49 20.10 -11.66 1.23
N TYR A 50 20.33 -12.68 0.40
CA TYR A 50 19.47 -12.99 -0.76
C TYR A 50 18.08 -13.43 -0.29
N GLU A 51 18.01 -14.33 0.70
CA GLU A 51 16.71 -14.79 1.23
C GLU A 51 15.85 -13.62 1.73
N ARG A 52 16.48 -12.60 2.33
CA ARG A 52 15.80 -11.37 2.75
C ARG A 52 15.31 -10.52 1.57
N THR A 53 16.08 -10.43 0.49
CA THR A 53 15.69 -9.65 -0.69
C THR A 53 14.65 -10.34 -1.55
N VAL A 54 14.51 -11.67 -1.49
CA VAL A 54 13.45 -12.39 -2.21
C VAL A 54 12.19 -12.63 -1.37
N PHE A 55 12.24 -12.43 -0.05
CA PHE A 55 11.06 -12.56 0.80
C PHE A 55 9.90 -11.62 0.40
N VAL A 56 8.69 -12.17 0.31
CA VAL A 56 7.43 -11.44 0.15
C VAL A 56 6.40 -11.97 1.12
N GLY A 57 5.48 -11.12 1.56
CA GLY A 57 4.45 -11.49 2.54
C GLY A 57 3.45 -12.53 2.02
N ASN A 58 3.17 -12.55 0.71
CA ASN A 58 2.31 -13.57 0.12
C ASN A 58 3.10 -14.84 -0.20
N LEU A 59 3.00 -15.81 0.71
CA LEU A 59 3.72 -17.09 0.61
C LEU A 59 3.29 -17.99 -0.56
N LEU A 60 2.24 -17.64 -1.32
CA LEU A 60 1.94 -18.33 -2.59
C LEU A 60 3.10 -18.21 -3.58
N TYR A 61 3.85 -17.10 -3.52
CA TYR A 61 4.96 -16.80 -4.42
C TYR A 61 6.34 -17.09 -3.81
N ARG A 62 6.40 -17.81 -2.68
CA ARG A 62 7.65 -18.11 -1.96
C ARG A 62 8.68 -18.92 -2.76
N LEU A 63 8.27 -19.52 -3.87
CA LEU A 63 9.13 -20.31 -4.74
C LEU A 63 9.71 -19.50 -5.91
N LYS A 64 9.36 -18.21 -6.05
CA LYS A 64 10.00 -17.36 -7.03
C LYS A 64 11.49 -17.26 -6.75
N SER A 65 12.30 -17.50 -7.77
CA SER A 65 13.76 -17.60 -7.63
C SER A 65 14.47 -16.71 -8.64
N PRO A 66 14.65 -15.41 -8.35
CA PRO A 66 15.52 -14.53 -9.13
C PRO A 66 16.95 -15.08 -9.19
N SER A 67 17.64 -14.97 -10.33
CA SER A 67 19.02 -15.44 -10.46
C SER A 67 19.96 -14.62 -9.58
N VAL A 68 19.72 -13.31 -9.47
CA VAL A 68 20.46 -12.40 -8.60
C VAL A 68 19.54 -11.29 -8.12
N THR A 69 19.79 -10.80 -6.90
CA THR A 69 19.21 -9.53 -6.44
C THR A 69 20.29 -8.48 -6.28
N ILE A 70 20.03 -7.26 -6.78
CA ILE A 70 20.95 -6.13 -6.71
C ILE A 70 20.39 -5.06 -5.76
N ARG A 71 21.21 -4.51 -4.87
CA ARG A 71 20.82 -3.49 -3.89
C ARG A 71 21.57 -2.17 -4.12
N PRO A 72 21.19 -1.36 -5.13
CA PRO A 72 21.87 -0.12 -5.43
C PRO A 72 21.76 0.86 -4.26
N GLY A 73 22.87 1.52 -3.92
CA GLY A 73 23.00 2.54 -2.89
C GLY A 73 22.99 3.98 -3.41
N ASN A 74 23.06 4.18 -4.73
CA ASN A 74 22.99 5.50 -5.39
C ASN A 74 22.33 5.39 -6.78
N GLU A 75 22.09 6.53 -7.43
CA GLU A 75 21.43 6.59 -8.73
C GLU A 75 22.26 6.03 -9.89
N ASP A 76 23.58 6.19 -9.86
CA ASP A 76 24.48 5.64 -10.90
C ASP A 76 24.44 4.11 -10.93
N GLU A 77 24.36 3.48 -9.76
CA GLU A 77 24.20 2.03 -9.62
C GLU A 77 22.84 1.56 -10.17
N VAL A 78 21.77 2.35 -10.01
CA VAL A 78 20.46 2.06 -10.63
C VAL A 78 20.57 2.11 -12.15
N VAL A 79 21.16 3.18 -12.70
CA VAL A 79 21.36 3.34 -14.15
C VAL A 79 22.21 2.20 -14.71
N ARG A 80 23.27 1.80 -14.02
CA ARG A 80 24.11 0.65 -14.40
C ARG A 80 23.30 -0.63 -14.55
N VAL A 81 22.43 -0.96 -13.60
CA VAL A 81 21.60 -2.16 -13.66
C VAL A 81 20.56 -2.06 -14.78
N VAL A 82 19.91 -0.90 -14.96
CA VAL A 82 18.96 -0.68 -16.05
C VAL A 82 19.63 -0.89 -17.41
N ASN A 83 20.79 -0.27 -17.63
CA ASN A 83 21.57 -0.40 -18.86
C ASN A 83 22.00 -1.85 -19.09
N PHE A 84 22.54 -2.53 -18.07
CA PHE A 84 22.92 -3.93 -18.19
C PHE A 84 21.74 -4.81 -18.61
N CYS A 85 20.58 -4.64 -17.97
CA CYS A 85 19.40 -5.43 -18.29
C CYS A 85 18.88 -5.15 -19.70
N ARG A 86 18.88 -3.88 -20.13
CA ARG A 86 18.50 -3.49 -21.50
C ARG A 86 19.45 -4.08 -22.53
N ASP A 87 20.75 -3.89 -22.34
CA ASP A 87 21.78 -4.23 -23.34
C ASP A 87 21.90 -5.75 -23.52
N ASN A 88 21.60 -6.52 -22.47
CA ASN A 88 21.65 -7.99 -22.49
C ASN A 88 20.27 -8.64 -22.61
N GLY A 89 19.16 -7.88 -22.62
CA GLY A 89 17.80 -8.43 -22.66
C GLY A 89 17.40 -9.22 -21.40
N VAL A 90 18.04 -8.97 -20.25
CA VAL A 90 17.74 -9.61 -18.96
C VAL A 90 16.47 -9.01 -18.36
N HIS A 91 15.58 -9.86 -17.85
CA HIS A 91 14.37 -9.42 -17.18
C HIS A 91 14.69 -8.72 -15.85
N LEU A 92 14.36 -7.43 -15.77
CA LEU A 92 14.50 -6.61 -14.58
C LEU A 92 13.16 -6.47 -13.85
N THR A 93 13.17 -6.67 -12.54
CA THR A 93 12.04 -6.33 -11.65
C THR A 93 12.52 -5.43 -10.53
N VAL A 94 11.82 -4.32 -10.30
CA VAL A 94 12.13 -3.38 -9.22
C VAL A 94 11.33 -3.75 -7.98
N LYS A 95 11.99 -3.78 -6.83
CA LYS A 95 11.41 -4.13 -5.54
C LYS A 95 11.70 -3.07 -4.48
N ASN A 96 10.64 -2.69 -3.75
CA ASN A 96 10.74 -1.96 -2.48
C ASN A 96 10.30 -2.91 -1.33
N GLY A 97 9.22 -2.60 -0.59
CA GLY A 97 8.83 -3.34 0.61
C GLY A 97 8.26 -4.75 0.41
N GLY A 98 8.15 -5.25 -0.83
CA GLY A 98 7.68 -6.63 -1.10
C GLY A 98 6.20 -6.90 -0.78
N HIS A 99 5.37 -5.86 -0.70
CA HIS A 99 3.96 -5.91 -0.33
C HIS A 99 2.98 -6.15 -1.50
N SER A 100 3.47 -6.38 -2.72
CA SER A 100 2.59 -6.74 -3.84
C SER A 100 1.95 -8.09 -3.55
N TYR A 101 0.61 -8.14 -3.47
CA TYR A 101 -0.09 -9.40 -3.27
C TYR A 101 0.10 -10.39 -4.42
N ALA A 102 0.30 -9.90 -5.65
CA ALA A 102 0.66 -10.71 -6.81
C ALA A 102 2.18 -10.94 -6.96
N ALA A 103 2.97 -10.54 -5.96
CA ALA A 103 4.43 -10.61 -5.96
C ALA A 103 5.10 -9.97 -7.19
N HIS A 104 4.55 -8.87 -7.71
CA HIS A 104 5.14 -8.12 -8.84
C HIS A 104 6.53 -7.53 -8.55
N GLY A 105 6.97 -7.56 -7.28
CA GLY A 105 8.35 -7.21 -6.91
C GLY A 105 9.35 -8.35 -7.08
N LEU A 106 8.95 -9.50 -7.63
CA LEU A 106 9.81 -10.64 -7.90
C LEU A 106 9.64 -11.14 -9.33
N ASN A 107 10.69 -11.78 -9.84
CA ASN A 107 10.66 -12.56 -11.07
C ASN A 107 11.25 -13.95 -10.85
N ASP A 108 11.23 -14.75 -11.92
CA ASP A 108 11.91 -16.02 -11.99
C ASP A 108 13.10 -15.86 -12.91
N SER A 109 14.28 -16.22 -12.39
CA SER A 109 15.54 -16.27 -13.14
C SER A 109 15.93 -14.96 -13.86
N GLY A 110 15.53 -13.81 -13.32
CA GLY A 110 15.96 -12.49 -13.78
C GLY A 110 16.81 -11.77 -12.73
N ILE A 111 16.88 -10.45 -12.85
CA ILE A 111 17.43 -9.54 -11.84
C ILE A 111 16.28 -8.92 -11.05
N VAL A 112 16.33 -9.03 -9.72
CA VAL A 112 15.50 -8.21 -8.84
C VAL A 112 16.34 -7.08 -8.26
N MET A 113 16.01 -5.84 -8.60
CA MET A 113 16.63 -4.65 -8.04
C MET A 113 15.88 -4.21 -6.77
N CYS A 114 16.46 -4.46 -5.61
CA CYS A 114 15.96 -4.05 -4.31
C CYS A 114 16.42 -2.63 -3.96
N MET A 115 15.50 -1.68 -3.98
CA MET A 115 15.78 -0.26 -3.78
C MET A 115 16.05 0.13 -2.33
N ASP A 116 16.07 -0.82 -1.40
CA ASP A 116 15.98 -0.58 0.05
C ASP A 116 17.11 0.26 0.67
N LYS A 117 18.23 0.45 -0.03
CA LYS A 117 19.29 1.40 0.36
C LYS A 117 18.99 2.85 -0.02
N LEU A 118 18.12 3.09 -1.01
CA LEU A 118 17.63 4.41 -1.43
C LEU A 118 16.41 4.82 -0.61
N ASN A 119 16.57 4.84 0.72
CA ASN A 119 15.47 4.99 1.69
C ASN A 119 15.50 6.31 2.47
N ARG A 120 16.33 7.27 2.04
CA ARG A 120 16.48 8.56 2.71
C ARG A 120 15.15 9.33 2.69
N VAL A 121 14.82 9.98 3.81
CA VAL A 121 13.65 10.85 3.93
C VAL A 121 14.11 12.21 4.46
N SER A 122 13.64 13.28 3.84
CA SER A 122 13.99 14.65 4.22
C SER A 122 12.77 15.56 4.16
N ILE A 123 12.40 16.15 5.28
CA ILE A 123 11.35 17.17 5.38
C ILE A 123 11.99 18.53 5.08
N ASN A 124 11.36 19.35 4.25
CA ASN A 124 11.83 20.71 3.95
C ASN A 124 11.71 21.64 5.17
N GLU A 125 12.37 22.80 5.12
CA GLU A 125 12.51 23.69 6.29
C GLU A 125 11.17 24.22 6.82
N ASP A 126 10.25 24.58 5.92
CA ASP A 126 8.91 25.06 6.26
C ASP A 126 7.92 23.93 6.58
N SER A 127 8.36 22.67 6.48
CA SER A 127 7.54 21.46 6.68
C SER A 127 6.30 21.36 5.77
N SER A 128 6.31 22.00 4.60
CA SER A 128 5.23 21.91 3.61
C SER A 128 5.33 20.67 2.70
N ALA A 129 6.51 20.05 2.63
CA ALA A 129 6.77 18.90 1.78
C ALA A 129 7.83 17.94 2.37
N VAL A 130 7.80 16.70 1.92
CA VAL A 130 8.79 15.68 2.26
C VAL A 130 9.31 15.01 0.99
N THR A 131 10.63 14.94 0.84
CA THR A 131 11.28 14.13 -0.19
C THR A 131 11.55 12.75 0.38
N ILE A 132 11.07 11.73 -0.32
CA ILE A 132 11.09 10.34 0.10
C ILE A 132 11.80 9.51 -0.97
N GLY A 133 12.89 8.84 -0.58
CA GLY A 133 13.57 7.86 -1.41
C GLY A 133 12.64 6.69 -1.76
N ALA A 134 12.67 6.28 -3.02
CA ALA A 134 11.75 5.27 -3.55
C ALA A 134 11.95 3.88 -2.96
N GLY A 135 13.05 3.65 -2.23
CA GLY A 135 13.33 2.46 -1.43
C GLY A 135 12.84 2.51 0.00
N ALA A 136 12.23 3.62 0.44
CA ALA A 136 11.74 3.74 1.80
C ALA A 136 10.49 2.86 2.03
N ILE A 137 10.28 2.49 3.29
CA ILE A 137 9.00 1.99 3.80
C ILE A 137 8.34 3.09 4.65
N TRP A 138 7.04 3.00 4.87
CA TRP A 138 6.30 4.04 5.60
C TRP A 138 6.84 4.31 7.01
N LYS A 139 7.43 3.31 7.68
CA LYS A 139 8.13 3.50 8.95
C LYS A 139 9.22 4.58 8.88
N HIS A 140 10.08 4.52 7.86
CA HIS A 140 11.16 5.50 7.70
C HIS A 140 10.61 6.92 7.59
N VAL A 141 9.45 7.07 6.95
CA VAL A 141 8.79 8.36 6.75
C VAL A 141 8.18 8.87 8.06
N TYR A 142 7.37 8.05 8.74
CA TYR A 142 6.71 8.46 9.98
C TYR A 142 7.69 8.74 11.12
N ASP A 143 8.81 8.02 11.19
CA ASP A 143 9.87 8.28 12.18
C ASP A 143 10.46 9.70 12.06
N GLN A 144 10.51 10.29 10.86
CA GLN A 144 10.98 11.67 10.68
C GLN A 144 10.05 12.72 11.30
N PHE A 145 8.74 12.48 11.30
CA PHE A 145 7.76 13.40 11.88
C PHE A 145 7.77 13.34 13.40
N VAL A 146 7.99 12.15 13.99
CA VAL A 146 8.14 11.99 15.45
C VAL A 146 9.29 12.85 15.98
N GLY A 147 10.38 12.95 15.24
CA GLY A 147 11.58 13.71 15.63
C GLY A 147 11.53 15.22 15.35
N ARG A 148 10.55 15.72 14.59
CA ARG A 148 10.48 17.13 14.17
C ARG A 148 9.16 17.81 14.51
N ASN A 149 8.08 17.38 13.87
CA ASN A 149 6.76 17.98 14.06
C ASN A 149 5.68 16.90 14.05
N LYS A 150 5.26 16.53 15.25
CA LYS A 150 4.25 15.52 15.54
C LYS A 150 2.84 15.91 15.10
N ALA A 151 2.59 17.20 14.84
CA ALA A 151 1.30 17.69 14.37
C ALA A 151 1.14 17.64 12.84
N ASN A 152 2.19 17.24 12.13
CA ASN A 152 2.16 17.13 10.68
C ASN A 152 2.00 15.68 10.23
N ILE A 153 1.34 15.49 9.09
CA ILE A 153 1.07 14.21 8.48
C ILE A 153 1.38 14.24 6.98
N VAL A 154 1.79 13.08 6.46
CA VAL A 154 1.88 12.80 5.03
C VAL A 154 0.85 11.72 4.69
N VAL A 155 0.24 11.82 3.51
CA VAL A 155 -0.74 10.84 3.03
C VAL A 155 -0.02 9.55 2.65
N GLY A 156 -0.01 8.60 3.60
CA GLY A 156 0.73 7.35 3.50
C GLY A 156 -0.03 6.12 3.97
N GLY A 157 0.59 4.96 3.82
CA GLY A 157 0.01 3.68 4.18
C GLY A 157 0.02 3.41 5.69
N GLN A 158 -1.04 2.77 6.19
CA GLN A 158 -1.16 2.41 7.61
C GLN A 158 -0.11 1.38 8.04
N CYS A 159 0.19 0.39 7.19
CA CYS A 159 1.17 -0.64 7.54
C CYS A 159 2.60 -0.10 7.37
N PRO A 160 3.43 -0.09 8.44
CA PRO A 160 4.73 0.59 8.44
C PRO A 160 5.76 -0.05 7.49
N TYR A 161 5.58 -1.31 7.11
CA TYR A 161 6.49 -2.07 6.24
C TYR A 161 6.17 -1.95 4.74
N VAL A 162 5.02 -1.34 4.39
CA VAL A 162 4.67 -1.13 2.99
C VAL A 162 5.67 -0.17 2.35
N GLY A 163 6.20 -0.59 1.20
CA GLY A 163 7.11 0.22 0.39
C GLY A 163 6.41 1.44 -0.19
N VAL A 164 6.98 2.62 0.02
CA VAL A 164 6.38 3.91 -0.35
C VAL A 164 6.12 4.04 -1.86
N SER A 165 7.06 3.61 -2.70
CA SER A 165 6.97 3.78 -4.16
C SER A 165 5.88 2.93 -4.77
N GLY A 166 5.83 1.64 -4.42
CA GLY A 166 4.77 0.74 -4.89
C GLY A 166 3.38 1.17 -4.40
N PHE A 167 3.29 1.66 -3.15
CA PHE A 167 2.04 2.22 -2.61
C PHE A 167 1.59 3.44 -3.39
N THR A 168 2.48 4.45 -3.54
CA THR A 168 2.13 5.72 -4.17
C THR A 168 1.84 5.52 -5.65
N MET A 169 2.69 4.82 -6.42
CA MET A 169 2.47 4.62 -7.86
C MET A 169 1.23 3.76 -8.17
N GLY A 170 0.75 2.97 -7.21
CA GLY A 170 -0.51 2.23 -7.30
C GLY A 170 -1.76 3.06 -6.96
N GLY A 171 -1.60 4.34 -6.62
CA GLY A 171 -2.67 5.25 -6.18
C GLY A 171 -2.47 5.72 -4.74
N GLY A 172 -2.18 4.80 -3.83
CA GLY A 172 -1.86 5.11 -2.44
C GLY A 172 -3.08 5.49 -1.60
N LEU A 173 -3.93 4.49 -1.29
CA LEU A 173 -5.05 4.70 -0.39
C LEU A 173 -4.57 4.79 1.07
N SER A 174 -4.84 5.94 1.70
CA SER A 174 -4.43 6.25 3.06
C SER A 174 -5.62 6.34 4.01
N PRO A 175 -5.43 6.07 5.31
CA PRO A 175 -6.40 6.45 6.34
C PRO A 175 -6.80 7.93 6.33
N PHE A 176 -5.95 8.80 5.77
CA PHE A 176 -6.23 10.23 5.63
C PHE A 176 -6.72 10.62 4.23
N SER A 177 -6.97 9.66 3.34
CA SER A 177 -7.35 9.99 1.96
C SER A 177 -8.69 10.69 1.84
N ARG A 178 -9.58 10.52 2.80
CA ARG A 178 -10.83 11.29 2.88
C ARG A 178 -10.60 12.75 3.26
N SER A 179 -9.54 13.04 4.01
CA SER A 179 -9.16 14.40 4.40
C SER A 179 -8.34 15.11 3.33
N TYR A 180 -7.43 14.39 2.65
CA TYR A 180 -6.38 15.01 1.84
C TYR A 180 -6.14 14.37 0.45
N GLY A 181 -7.04 13.50 -0.03
CA GLY A 181 -6.91 12.80 -1.32
C GLY A 181 -6.00 11.57 -1.26
N LEU A 182 -5.82 10.89 -2.39
CA LEU A 182 -4.94 9.73 -2.51
C LEU A 182 -3.46 10.12 -2.41
N GLY A 183 -2.57 9.15 -2.18
CA GLY A 183 -1.13 9.38 -2.15
C GLY A 183 -0.63 10.06 -3.44
N ILE A 184 -1.15 9.66 -4.60
CA ILE A 184 -0.83 10.27 -5.90
C ILE A 184 -1.26 11.73 -6.03
N ASP A 185 -2.36 12.13 -5.39
CA ASP A 185 -2.86 13.51 -5.45
C ASP A 185 -1.85 14.47 -4.80
N ASN A 186 -1.08 13.93 -3.86
CA ASN A 186 -0.13 14.64 -3.02
C ASN A 186 1.30 14.64 -3.55
N VAL A 187 1.58 13.93 -4.65
CA VAL A 187 2.90 13.98 -5.32
C VAL A 187 3.11 15.35 -5.95
N LEU A 188 4.25 15.96 -5.65
CA LEU A 188 4.67 17.28 -6.13
C LEU A 188 5.80 17.19 -7.16
N GLU A 189 6.64 16.15 -7.07
CA GLU A 189 7.81 15.96 -7.93
C GLU A 189 8.21 14.49 -7.92
N ILE A 190 8.73 13.99 -9.03
CA ILE A 190 9.34 12.66 -9.13
C ILE A 190 10.75 12.77 -9.70
N ARG A 191 11.64 11.87 -9.28
CA ARG A 191 12.93 11.62 -9.93
C ARG A 191 13.00 10.16 -10.36
N VAL A 192 13.17 9.91 -11.65
CA VAL A 192 12.99 8.59 -12.28
C VAL A 192 14.11 8.26 -13.26
N VAL A 193 14.55 7.01 -13.29
CA VAL A 193 15.41 6.44 -14.33
C VAL A 193 14.52 5.78 -15.38
N THR A 194 14.61 6.24 -16.62
CA THR A 194 13.84 5.65 -17.74
C THR A 194 14.49 4.35 -18.25
N ALA A 195 13.81 3.63 -19.14
CA ALA A 195 14.37 2.43 -19.78
C ALA A 195 15.64 2.71 -20.61
N ASN A 196 15.86 3.96 -21.03
CA ASN A 196 17.07 4.40 -21.70
C ASN A 196 18.24 4.65 -20.74
N GLY A 197 18.01 4.57 -19.42
CA GLY A 197 19.01 4.89 -18.41
C GLY A 197 19.10 6.40 -18.10
N ASP A 198 18.27 7.23 -18.74
CA ASP A 198 18.23 8.66 -18.48
C ASP A 198 17.55 8.96 -17.14
N ILE A 199 18.14 9.86 -16.35
CA ILE A 199 17.54 10.37 -15.12
C ILE A 199 16.75 11.64 -15.45
N GLN A 200 15.48 11.66 -15.04
CA GLN A 200 14.59 12.81 -15.19
C GLN A 200 14.04 13.24 -13.83
N THR A 201 14.01 14.55 -13.58
CA THR A 201 13.27 15.16 -12.47
C THR A 201 12.09 15.92 -13.05
N ILE A 202 10.87 15.55 -12.66
CA ILE A 202 9.64 16.15 -13.18
C ILE A 202 8.87 16.74 -12.01
N VAL A 203 8.63 18.04 -12.07
CA VAL A 203 7.83 18.78 -11.09
C VAL A 203 6.38 18.86 -11.58
N LYS A 204 5.42 18.54 -10.72
CA LYS A 204 3.99 18.65 -11.02
C LYS A 204 3.63 20.12 -11.25
N ALA A 205 3.07 20.42 -12.42
CA ALA A 205 2.57 21.74 -12.72
C ALA A 205 1.45 22.15 -11.74
N ILE A 206 1.31 23.45 -11.49
CA ILE A 206 0.34 23.99 -10.52
C ILE A 206 -1.11 23.84 -11.02
N ASN A 207 -1.34 23.80 -12.35
CA ASN A 207 -2.68 23.71 -12.97
C ASN A 207 -2.74 22.84 -14.26
N PRO A 208 -2.51 21.51 -14.22
CA PRO A 208 -2.75 20.64 -15.37
C PRO A 208 -4.20 20.12 -15.44
N GLU A 209 -5.08 20.61 -14.56
CA GLU A 209 -6.44 20.07 -14.42
C GLU A 209 -7.25 20.25 -15.70
N GLY A 210 -7.74 19.13 -16.25
CA GLY A 210 -8.60 19.12 -17.43
C GLY A 210 -7.87 19.10 -18.77
N LEU A 211 -6.53 19.03 -18.80
CA LEU A 211 -5.83 18.74 -20.05
C LEU A 211 -6.14 17.31 -20.51
N ALA A 212 -6.57 17.18 -21.76
CA ALA A 212 -6.67 15.88 -22.38
C ALA A 212 -5.25 15.28 -22.56
N PRO A 213 -5.08 13.94 -22.51
CA PRO A 213 -3.76 13.32 -22.66
C PRO A 213 -2.99 13.79 -23.90
N GLU A 214 -3.67 14.14 -24.99
CA GLU A 214 -3.09 14.68 -26.22
C GLU A 214 -2.44 16.07 -26.06
N GLU A 215 -2.91 16.88 -25.11
CA GLU A 215 -2.41 18.24 -24.84
C GLU A 215 -1.21 18.24 -23.89
N MET A 216 -0.95 17.13 -23.20
CA MET A 216 0.17 16.99 -22.28
C MET A 216 1.49 16.85 -23.03
N ASP A 217 2.53 17.52 -22.54
CA ASP A 217 3.91 17.22 -22.96
C ASP A 217 4.38 15.85 -22.42
N ASN A 218 5.57 15.42 -22.81
CA ASN A 218 6.09 14.09 -22.43
C ASN A 218 6.34 13.95 -20.92
N ASP A 219 6.76 15.02 -20.25
CA ASP A 219 7.05 15.00 -18.82
C ASP A 219 5.75 14.92 -18.02
N GLN A 220 4.73 15.67 -18.46
CA GLN A 220 3.38 15.61 -17.91
C GLN A 220 2.75 14.22 -18.10
N LYS A 221 2.88 13.62 -19.29
CA LYS A 221 2.42 12.25 -19.57
C LYS A 221 3.12 11.22 -18.69
N LEU A 222 4.43 11.35 -18.50
CA LEU A 222 5.20 10.45 -17.66
C LEU A 222 4.79 10.57 -16.19
N LEU A 223 4.67 11.79 -15.66
CA LEU A 223 4.18 12.01 -14.29
C LEU A 223 2.76 11.48 -14.11
N TRP A 224 1.85 11.73 -15.05
CA TRP A 224 0.49 11.21 -15.03
C TRP A 224 0.48 9.67 -15.03
N GLY A 225 1.28 9.03 -15.89
CA GLY A 225 1.40 7.57 -15.94
C GLY A 225 1.98 6.96 -14.67
N VAL A 226 3.00 7.58 -14.08
CA VAL A 226 3.59 7.16 -12.79
C VAL A 226 2.60 7.28 -11.63
N CYS A 227 1.71 8.28 -11.66
CA CYS A 227 0.70 8.56 -10.64
C CYS A 227 -0.58 7.73 -10.82
N GLY A 228 -0.47 6.40 -10.81
CA GLY A 228 -1.63 5.50 -10.82
C GLY A 228 -1.54 4.36 -11.83
N GLY A 229 -0.59 4.40 -12.77
CA GLY A 229 -0.33 3.32 -13.72
C GLY A 229 0.36 2.09 -13.11
N GLY A 230 0.49 2.03 -11.78
CA GLY A 230 1.17 0.95 -11.07
C GLY A 230 2.69 1.11 -11.05
N GLY A 231 3.34 0.41 -10.12
CA GLY A 231 4.79 0.44 -9.96
C GLY A 231 5.54 -0.21 -11.14
N GLY A 232 6.62 0.42 -11.59
CA GLY A 232 7.61 -0.18 -12.51
C GLY A 232 7.31 -0.12 -14.01
N ASN A 233 6.17 0.42 -14.45
CA ASN A 233 5.82 0.48 -15.88
C ASN A 233 6.60 1.54 -16.68
N PHE A 234 6.92 2.67 -16.06
CA PHE A 234 7.45 3.84 -16.76
C PHE A 234 8.90 4.20 -16.36
N GLY A 235 9.53 3.36 -15.55
CA GLY A 235 10.89 3.56 -15.07
C GLY A 235 11.10 3.15 -13.62
N VAL A 236 12.33 3.35 -13.16
CA VAL A 236 12.75 3.11 -11.78
C VAL A 236 12.71 4.44 -11.03
N LEU A 237 11.72 4.62 -10.15
CA LEU A 237 11.67 5.80 -9.29
C LEU A 237 12.88 5.79 -8.34
N LEU A 238 13.58 6.92 -8.23
CA LEU A 238 14.68 7.15 -7.29
C LEU A 238 14.16 7.80 -6.00
N GLU A 239 13.30 8.82 -6.16
CA GLU A 239 12.63 9.52 -5.08
C GLU A 239 11.40 10.28 -5.59
N PHE A 240 10.55 10.72 -4.66
CA PHE A 240 9.47 11.66 -4.95
C PHE A 240 9.27 12.64 -3.80
N LYS A 241 8.73 13.81 -4.13
CA LYS A 241 8.33 14.84 -3.17
C LYS A 241 6.82 14.76 -2.96
N SER A 242 6.38 14.72 -1.71
CA SER A 242 4.97 14.68 -1.33
C SER A 242 4.61 15.85 -0.44
N ARG A 243 3.36 16.31 -0.53
CA ARG A 243 2.82 17.34 0.36
C ARG A 243 2.70 16.84 1.80
N VAL A 244 2.89 17.75 2.75
CA VAL A 244 2.68 17.57 4.18
C VAL A 244 1.54 18.47 4.64
N TYR A 245 0.70 17.97 5.55
CA TYR A 245 -0.44 18.69 6.10
C TYR A 245 -0.38 18.77 7.62
N PRO A 246 -0.92 19.83 8.24
CA PRO A 246 -1.25 19.81 9.66
C PRO A 246 -2.46 18.88 9.91
N LEU A 247 -2.41 18.12 11.00
CA LEU A 247 -3.56 17.39 11.52
C LEU A 247 -4.61 18.36 12.07
N ASN A 248 -5.88 17.93 12.08
CA ASN A 248 -6.98 18.77 12.57
C ASN A 248 -6.93 19.03 14.09
N ASN A 249 -6.22 18.18 14.83
CA ASN A 249 -5.93 18.42 16.24
C ASN A 249 -4.54 19.10 16.36
N PRO A 250 -4.44 20.33 16.88
CA PRO A 250 -3.16 21.05 17.02
C PRO A 250 -2.13 20.34 17.90
N SER A 251 -2.56 19.42 18.78
CA SER A 251 -1.64 18.59 19.58
C SER A 251 -0.95 17.48 18.76
N GLY A 252 -1.38 17.26 17.51
CA GLY A 252 -0.92 16.18 16.63
C GLY A 252 -1.53 14.81 16.92
N GLN A 253 -2.52 14.74 17.81
CA GLN A 253 -3.21 13.50 18.12
C GLN A 253 -4.35 13.20 17.14
N VAL A 254 -4.62 11.93 16.96
CA VAL A 254 -5.78 11.38 16.25
C VAL A 254 -6.52 10.43 17.17
N VAL A 255 -7.79 10.14 16.88
CA VAL A 255 -8.50 9.06 17.58
C VAL A 255 -8.35 7.78 16.77
N CYS A 256 -7.75 6.75 17.37
CA CYS A 256 -7.60 5.45 16.74
C CYS A 256 -8.09 4.34 17.67
N GLY A 257 -8.58 3.25 17.10
CA GLY A 257 -8.92 2.06 17.87
C GLY A 257 -9.85 1.11 17.16
N GLN A 258 -10.28 0.08 17.87
CA GLN A 258 -11.17 -0.95 17.34
C GLN A 258 -12.47 -1.03 18.12
N LEU A 259 -13.56 -1.13 17.37
CA LEU A 259 -14.86 -1.56 17.85
C LEU A 259 -15.03 -3.03 17.47
N ILE A 260 -15.41 -3.89 18.42
CA ILE A 260 -15.37 -5.36 18.23
C ILE A 260 -16.72 -5.98 18.59
N TRP A 261 -17.18 -6.91 17.75
CA TRP A 261 -18.36 -7.74 17.96
C TRP A 261 -17.99 -9.22 17.89
N ASN A 262 -18.49 -10.02 18.83
CA ASN A 262 -18.40 -11.47 18.82
C ASN A 262 -19.55 -12.06 18.00
N LEU A 263 -19.27 -12.31 16.72
CA LEU A 263 -20.27 -12.72 15.75
C LEU A 263 -20.73 -14.17 15.94
N ARG A 264 -20.24 -14.91 16.95
CA ARG A 264 -20.83 -16.20 17.34
C ARG A 264 -22.19 -16.04 18.00
N TYR A 265 -22.38 -14.96 18.74
CA TYR A 265 -23.64 -14.71 19.43
C TYR A 265 -24.62 -14.02 18.48
N PRO A 266 -25.81 -14.59 18.25
CA PRO A 266 -26.79 -14.02 17.32
C PRO A 266 -27.12 -12.55 17.60
N GLU A 267 -27.21 -12.16 18.87
CA GLU A 267 -27.48 -10.78 19.29
C GLU A 267 -26.35 -9.83 18.93
N SER A 268 -25.08 -10.22 19.17
CA SER A 268 -23.92 -9.40 18.82
C SER A 268 -23.77 -9.30 17.29
N ARG A 269 -24.05 -10.39 16.58
CA ARG A 269 -24.11 -10.41 15.11
C ARG A 269 -25.19 -9.46 14.58
N ALA A 270 -26.37 -9.43 15.20
CA ALA A 270 -27.44 -8.50 14.82
C ALA A 270 -27.03 -7.03 15.02
N ARG A 271 -26.40 -6.71 16.16
CA ARG A 271 -25.86 -5.35 16.42
C ARG A 271 -24.79 -4.95 15.41
N PHE A 272 -23.89 -5.86 15.06
CA PHE A 272 -22.86 -5.61 14.04
C PHE A 272 -23.48 -5.33 12.66
N ASN A 273 -24.46 -6.13 12.24
CA ASN A 273 -25.17 -5.93 10.98
C ASN A 273 -25.89 -4.58 10.94
N ALA A 274 -26.54 -4.19 12.04
CA ALA A 274 -27.18 -2.90 12.15
C ALA A 274 -26.17 -1.74 12.12
N ALA A 275 -24.99 -1.90 12.73
CA ALA A 275 -23.91 -0.91 12.65
C ALA A 275 -23.37 -0.77 11.22
N LEU A 276 -23.16 -1.89 10.51
CA LEU A 276 -22.76 -1.88 9.10
C LEU A 276 -23.79 -1.20 8.21
N ALA A 277 -25.09 -1.51 8.39
CA ALA A 277 -26.16 -0.88 7.63
C ALA A 277 -26.23 0.63 7.88
N ALA A 278 -26.09 1.05 9.13
CA ALA A 278 -26.07 2.47 9.48
C ALA A 278 -24.84 3.18 8.91
N PHE A 279 -23.66 2.56 8.98
CA PHE A 279 -22.44 3.09 8.38
C PHE A 279 -22.58 3.24 6.86
N ASN A 280 -23.17 2.24 6.20
CA ASN A 280 -23.42 2.25 4.76
C ASN A 280 -24.48 3.27 4.33
N ALA A 281 -25.30 3.78 5.24
CA ALA A 281 -26.29 4.83 4.95
C ALA A 281 -25.81 6.23 5.37
N MET A 282 -24.68 6.32 6.08
CA MET A 282 -24.17 7.56 6.65
C MET A 282 -23.48 8.42 5.58
N ASP A 283 -23.72 9.73 5.62
CA ASP A 283 -22.81 10.68 4.97
C ASP A 283 -21.56 10.83 5.83
N CYS A 284 -20.53 10.04 5.49
CA CYS A 284 -19.34 9.90 6.31
C CYS A 284 -18.50 11.20 6.30
N PRO A 285 -18.14 11.78 7.45
CA PRO A 285 -17.27 12.96 7.50
C PRO A 285 -15.91 12.70 6.83
N ASN A 286 -15.29 13.74 6.26
CA ASN A 286 -13.95 13.64 5.65
C ASN A 286 -12.85 13.31 6.67
N ALA A 287 -13.09 13.61 7.96
CA ALA A 287 -12.17 13.30 9.06
C ALA A 287 -12.24 11.84 9.52
N LEU A 288 -13.33 11.12 9.20
CA LEU A 288 -13.57 9.76 9.67
C LEU A 288 -13.21 8.73 8.60
N THR A 289 -12.32 7.81 8.95
CA THR A 289 -12.05 6.59 8.20
C THR A 289 -12.41 5.37 9.05
N VAL A 290 -13.08 4.41 8.42
CA VAL A 290 -13.44 3.13 9.05
C VAL A 290 -13.04 1.99 8.11
N ASP A 291 -12.18 1.12 8.63
CA ASP A 291 -11.84 -0.16 8.00
C ASP A 291 -12.55 -1.29 8.71
N GLY A 292 -13.35 -2.06 7.99
CA GLY A 292 -14.02 -3.21 8.55
C GLY A 292 -13.26 -4.50 8.32
N LEU A 293 -13.32 -5.40 9.29
CA LEU A 293 -12.61 -6.66 9.24
C LEU A 293 -13.48 -7.77 9.83
N TRP A 294 -13.64 -8.86 9.09
CA TRP A 294 -14.06 -10.13 9.66
C TRP A 294 -12.85 -11.00 9.91
N ARG A 295 -12.74 -11.59 11.10
CA ARG A 295 -11.66 -12.51 11.45
C ARG A 295 -12.21 -13.80 12.02
N ALA A 296 -11.73 -14.91 11.47
CA ALA A 296 -11.95 -16.26 11.95
C ALA A 296 -10.63 -16.87 12.46
N ASN A 297 -10.65 -17.43 13.67
CA ASN A 297 -9.49 -18.06 14.29
C ASN A 297 -9.93 -19.21 15.21
N GLY A 298 -9.81 -20.46 14.74
CA GLY A 298 -10.29 -21.63 15.48
C GLY A 298 -11.79 -21.53 15.78
N ASP A 299 -12.18 -21.40 17.04
CA ASP A 299 -13.59 -21.23 17.39
C ASP A 299 -14.08 -19.78 17.41
N GLU A 300 -13.20 -18.80 17.23
CA GLU A 300 -13.58 -17.39 17.23
C GLU A 300 -14.08 -16.91 15.86
N LEU A 301 -15.14 -16.09 15.86
CA LEU A 301 -15.56 -15.28 14.73
C LEU A 301 -15.88 -13.87 15.24
N LYS A 302 -15.09 -12.88 14.81
CA LYS A 302 -15.19 -11.50 15.29
C LYS A 302 -15.32 -10.52 14.12
N GLY A 303 -16.11 -9.49 14.33
CA GLY A 303 -16.26 -8.35 13.43
C GLY A 303 -15.59 -7.16 14.07
N TYR A 304 -14.78 -6.45 13.30
CA TYR A 304 -14.07 -5.26 13.76
C TYR A 304 -14.44 -4.10 12.87
N LEU A 305 -14.57 -2.92 13.46
CA LEU A 305 -14.49 -1.65 12.78
C LEU A 305 -13.30 -0.91 13.39
N THR A 306 -12.23 -0.77 12.62
CA THR A 306 -11.07 0.05 12.99
C THR A 306 -11.40 1.49 12.65
N VAL A 307 -11.46 2.34 13.67
CA VAL A 307 -11.75 3.77 13.52
C VAL A 307 -10.42 4.52 13.51
N ILE A 308 -10.29 5.42 12.54
CA ILE A 308 -9.21 6.40 12.46
C ILE A 308 -9.86 7.76 12.20
N TYR A 309 -9.68 8.70 13.13
CA TYR A 309 -10.31 10.00 13.07
C TYR A 309 -9.29 11.13 13.16
N ASN A 310 -9.25 11.97 12.12
CA ASN A 310 -8.43 13.15 12.06
C ASN A 310 -9.11 14.32 12.79
N GLY A 311 -8.94 14.38 14.12
CA GLY A 311 -9.54 15.40 14.97
C GLY A 311 -9.51 15.02 16.44
N THR A 312 -10.35 15.67 17.24
CA THR A 312 -10.44 15.46 18.69
C THR A 312 -11.39 14.31 19.04
N TRP A 313 -11.24 13.78 20.26
CA TRP A 313 -12.15 12.80 20.85
C TRP A 313 -13.61 13.25 20.80
N ALA A 314 -13.89 14.48 21.22
CA ALA A 314 -15.25 15.01 21.28
C ALA A 314 -15.95 14.97 19.90
N ASN A 315 -15.24 15.39 18.84
CA ASN A 315 -15.78 15.37 17.49
C ASN A 315 -15.92 13.93 16.96
N CYS A 316 -14.95 13.06 17.25
CA CYS A 316 -15.01 11.64 16.88
C CYS A 316 -16.26 10.97 17.48
N ILE A 317 -16.51 11.14 18.78
CA ILE A 317 -17.69 10.53 19.44
C ILE A 317 -18.99 11.08 18.86
N ALA A 318 -19.06 12.38 18.56
CA ALA A 318 -20.23 12.98 17.94
C ALA A 318 -20.51 12.39 16.55
N ASP A 319 -19.48 12.24 15.71
CA ASP A 319 -19.59 11.69 14.36
C ASP A 319 -19.91 10.18 14.37
N LEU A 320 -19.34 9.44 15.32
CA LEU A 320 -19.61 8.00 15.49
C LEU A 320 -21.05 7.71 15.95
N ALA A 321 -21.68 8.62 16.68
CA ALA A 321 -23.04 8.45 17.20
C ALA A 321 -24.09 8.19 16.09
N GLY A 322 -23.78 8.56 14.85
CA GLY A 322 -24.61 8.27 13.68
C GLY A 322 -24.78 6.76 13.39
N PHE A 323 -23.77 5.93 13.67
CA PHE A 323 -23.81 4.50 13.30
C PHE A 323 -23.42 3.51 14.41
N VAL A 324 -22.85 3.95 15.52
CA VAL A 324 -22.55 3.10 16.69
C VAL A 324 -23.00 3.73 17.99
N ASP A 325 -23.35 2.89 18.94
CA ASP A 325 -23.62 3.30 20.32
C ASP A 325 -22.42 2.92 21.18
N LEU A 326 -21.80 3.91 21.83
CA LEU A 326 -20.62 3.74 22.67
C LEU A 326 -20.96 3.79 24.17
N ASN A 327 -22.24 3.94 24.54
CA ASN A 327 -22.66 3.93 25.93
C ASN A 327 -22.68 2.49 26.49
N MET A 328 -21.71 2.19 27.35
CA MET A 328 -21.58 0.86 27.97
C MET A 328 -22.37 0.72 29.28
N ASN A 329 -23.03 1.80 29.76
CA ASN A 329 -23.61 1.87 31.10
C ASN A 329 -25.11 1.52 31.17
N THR A 330 -25.77 1.23 30.05
CA THR A 330 -27.19 0.82 30.08
C THR A 330 -27.40 -0.51 29.34
N ASP A 331 -28.36 -1.29 29.83
CA ASP A 331 -28.76 -2.58 29.25
C ASP A 331 -29.74 -2.42 28.07
N GLU A 332 -30.18 -1.20 27.73
CA GLU A 332 -31.25 -0.95 26.74
C GLU A 332 -30.86 -1.20 25.26
N HIS A 333 -29.67 -1.69 24.96
CA HIS A 333 -29.02 -1.43 23.66
C HIS A 333 -29.00 -2.60 22.65
N LEU A 334 -30.17 -3.06 22.20
CA LEU A 334 -30.27 -4.04 21.09
C LEU A 334 -29.92 -3.48 19.70
N GLY A 335 -29.61 -2.19 19.58
CA GLY A 335 -29.44 -1.53 18.29
C GLY A 335 -28.14 -1.84 17.58
N ARG A 336 -27.00 -1.32 18.07
CA ARG A 336 -25.72 -1.24 17.31
C ARG A 336 -24.44 -1.26 18.19
N ARG A 337 -24.55 -1.50 19.50
CA ARG A 337 -23.43 -1.41 20.45
C ARG A 337 -22.34 -2.49 20.20
N PRO A 338 -21.04 -2.14 20.18
CA PRO A 338 -19.94 -3.10 20.22
C PRO A 338 -19.89 -3.91 21.53
N ASP A 339 -19.25 -5.08 21.50
CA ASP A 339 -18.93 -5.82 22.72
C ASP A 339 -17.66 -5.28 23.39
N VAL A 340 -16.76 -4.66 22.61
CA VAL A 340 -15.53 -4.02 23.09
C VAL A 340 -15.31 -2.71 22.34
N VAL A 341 -14.87 -1.68 23.07
CA VAL A 341 -14.46 -0.36 22.56
C VAL A 341 -13.02 -0.09 23.02
N ASP A 342 -12.06 -0.02 22.09
CA ASP A 342 -10.64 0.31 22.36
C ASP A 342 -10.23 1.60 21.62
N LEU A 343 -11.10 2.61 21.60
CA LEU A 343 -10.80 3.93 21.01
C LEU A 343 -9.96 4.77 21.98
N LYS A 344 -8.92 5.44 21.46
CA LYS A 344 -8.02 6.32 22.22
C LYS A 344 -7.53 7.48 21.38
N GLU A 345 -7.32 8.63 22.01
CA GLU A 345 -6.47 9.68 21.44
C GLU A 345 -5.00 9.28 21.55
N MET A 346 -4.25 9.38 20.45
CA MET A 346 -2.84 9.02 20.40
C MET A 346 -2.12 9.71 19.24
N MET A 347 -0.79 9.65 19.25
CA MET A 347 -0.01 10.05 18.08
C MET A 347 -0.23 9.06 16.95
N TRP A 348 -0.35 9.55 15.71
CA TRP A 348 -0.46 8.65 14.54
C TRP A 348 0.69 7.64 14.47
N SER A 349 1.91 8.07 14.81
CA SER A 349 3.09 7.20 14.89
C SER A 349 2.90 6.01 15.82
N ASP A 350 2.18 6.18 16.93
CA ASP A 350 1.99 5.12 17.92
C ASP A 350 1.01 4.06 17.39
N TRP A 351 0.03 4.50 16.58
CA TRP A 351 -0.88 3.60 15.89
C TRP A 351 -0.17 2.74 14.85
N VAL A 352 0.58 3.36 13.93
CA VAL A 352 1.28 2.63 12.86
C VAL A 352 2.37 1.70 13.39
N HIS A 353 3.02 2.04 14.50
CA HIS A 353 4.02 1.16 15.13
C HIS A 353 3.44 0.02 15.96
N LYS A 354 2.12 0.00 16.20
CA LYS A 354 1.46 -1.12 16.87
C LYS A 354 1.41 -2.36 15.97
N GLU A 355 1.51 -2.20 14.65
CA GLU A 355 1.41 -3.29 13.67
C GLU A 355 2.77 -3.78 13.16
N ASP A 356 3.28 -4.87 13.76
CA ASP A 356 4.46 -5.61 13.27
C ASP A 356 4.13 -6.68 12.20
N GLY A 357 2.91 -6.64 11.64
CA GLY A 357 2.26 -7.78 10.99
C GLY A 357 2.91 -8.32 9.70
N TRP A 358 3.77 -7.56 9.01
CA TRP A 358 4.28 -7.94 7.69
C TRP A 358 5.82 -7.91 7.54
N GLY A 359 6.55 -7.72 8.64
CA GLY A 359 8.02 -7.80 8.61
C GLY A 359 8.55 -9.24 8.46
N LEU A 360 9.83 -9.39 8.11
CA LEU A 360 10.54 -10.69 8.07
C LEU A 360 10.47 -11.50 9.37
N LYS A 361 10.21 -10.83 10.50
CA LYS A 361 10.05 -11.45 11.82
C LYS A 361 8.59 -11.74 12.18
N SER A 362 7.65 -11.38 11.33
CA SER A 362 6.23 -11.61 11.58
C SER A 362 5.93 -13.10 11.50
N GLY A 363 5.48 -13.67 12.62
CA GLY A 363 4.88 -15.02 12.65
C GLY A 363 3.43 -15.03 12.16
N ILE A 364 2.94 -13.91 11.63
CA ILE A 364 1.56 -13.71 11.24
C ILE A 364 1.41 -13.97 9.73
N PHE A 365 1.30 -15.24 9.37
CA PHE A 365 0.86 -15.63 8.04
C PHE A 365 -0.66 -15.72 8.04
N HIS A 366 -1.29 -14.67 7.54
CA HIS A 366 -2.74 -14.66 7.37
C HIS A 366 -3.13 -15.05 5.95
N ARG A 367 -4.19 -15.85 5.84
CA ARG A 367 -5.00 -15.88 4.63
C ARG A 367 -5.87 -14.63 4.64
N HIS A 368 -5.47 -13.66 3.83
CA HIS A 368 -6.05 -12.33 3.76
C HIS A 368 -6.65 -12.11 2.37
N ILE A 369 -7.76 -11.39 2.33
CA ILE A 369 -8.30 -10.77 1.13
C ILE A 369 -8.76 -9.37 1.52
N SER A 370 -8.47 -8.38 0.66
CA SER A 370 -8.85 -6.98 0.89
C SER A 370 -9.71 -6.45 -0.25
N PHE A 371 -10.67 -5.61 0.10
CA PHE A 371 -11.57 -4.96 -0.85
C PHE A 371 -11.73 -3.48 -0.53
N ILE A 372 -11.88 -2.67 -1.57
CA ILE A 372 -12.42 -1.32 -1.42
C ILE A 372 -13.87 -1.35 -1.84
N LEU A 373 -14.75 -1.00 -0.91
CA LEU A 373 -16.18 -0.97 -1.13
C LEU A 373 -16.61 0.48 -1.40
N GLY A 374 -17.36 0.66 -2.48
CA GLY A 374 -18.04 1.93 -2.75
C GLY A 374 -19.23 2.14 -1.82
N GLN A 375 -19.79 3.34 -1.89
CA GLN A 375 -21.06 3.69 -1.26
C GLN A 375 -22.14 2.65 -1.62
N ASP A 376 -22.97 2.30 -0.64
CA ASP A 376 -24.07 1.35 -0.74
C ASP A 376 -23.69 -0.13 -0.99
N ALA A 377 -22.39 -0.45 -1.10
CA ALA A 377 -21.93 -1.80 -1.43
C ALA A 377 -22.06 -2.81 -0.26
N ILE A 378 -22.18 -2.35 0.99
CA ILE A 378 -22.31 -3.22 2.18
C ILE A 378 -23.77 -3.70 2.33
N THR A 379 -24.24 -4.44 1.34
CA THR A 379 -25.61 -4.97 1.31
C THR A 379 -25.78 -6.19 2.23
N PRO A 380 -27.01 -6.52 2.67
CA PRO A 380 -27.26 -7.75 3.43
C PRO A 380 -26.80 -9.02 2.70
N ALA A 381 -26.93 -9.05 1.37
CA ALA A 381 -26.46 -10.16 0.54
C ALA A 381 -24.94 -10.33 0.60
N PHE A 382 -24.19 -9.22 0.47
CA PHE A 382 -22.73 -9.22 0.60
C PHE A 382 -22.29 -9.69 1.99
N VAL A 383 -22.87 -9.12 3.05
CA VAL A 383 -22.55 -9.50 4.43
C VAL A 383 -22.80 -10.98 4.68
N ASN A 384 -23.91 -11.54 4.17
CA ASN A 384 -24.21 -12.98 4.28
C ASN A 384 -23.19 -13.85 3.53
N GLN A 385 -22.72 -13.42 2.35
CA GLN A 385 -21.65 -14.13 1.62
C GLN A 385 -20.34 -14.14 2.42
N VAL A 386 -19.97 -13.00 3.01
CA VAL A 386 -18.78 -12.91 3.86
C VAL A 386 -18.91 -13.85 5.06
N TYR A 387 -20.07 -13.91 5.71
CA TYR A 387 -20.30 -14.86 6.79
C TYR A 387 -20.13 -16.32 6.37
N GLY A 388 -20.72 -16.72 5.24
CA GLY A 388 -20.55 -18.07 4.70
C GLY A 388 -19.07 -18.40 4.42
N LEU A 389 -18.33 -17.44 3.86
CA LEU A 389 -16.89 -17.58 3.61
C LEU A 389 -16.11 -17.72 4.92
N MET A 390 -16.40 -16.88 5.91
CA MET A 390 -15.67 -16.88 7.18
C MET A 390 -15.97 -18.12 8.03
N GLU A 391 -17.20 -18.63 8.04
CA GLU A 391 -17.53 -19.90 8.71
C GLU A 391 -16.82 -21.08 8.03
N THR A 392 -16.74 -21.08 6.70
CA THR A 392 -15.96 -22.07 5.96
C THR A 392 -14.47 -21.96 6.30
N ALA A 393 -13.93 -20.74 6.31
CA ALA A 393 -12.53 -20.49 6.59
C ALA A 393 -12.15 -20.91 8.02
N ARG A 394 -13.05 -20.69 8.99
CA ARG A 394 -12.88 -21.05 10.39
C ARG A 394 -12.57 -22.53 10.63
N THR A 395 -13.16 -23.40 9.82
CA THR A 395 -12.96 -24.86 9.93
C THR A 395 -11.80 -25.37 9.09
N ARG A 396 -11.43 -24.65 8.01
CA ARG A 396 -10.40 -25.09 7.06
C ARG A 396 -9.03 -24.45 7.27
N PHE A 397 -8.99 -23.27 7.89
CA PHE A 397 -7.78 -22.48 8.03
C PHE A 397 -7.61 -22.01 9.48
N PRO A 398 -6.42 -22.19 10.08
CA PRO A 398 -6.21 -21.85 11.48
C PRO A 398 -6.37 -20.33 11.76
N LYS A 399 -6.11 -19.45 10.79
CA LYS A 399 -6.31 -17.99 10.88
C LYS A 399 -6.66 -17.41 9.51
N ALA A 400 -7.86 -16.87 9.36
CA ALA A 400 -8.30 -16.21 8.13
C ALA A 400 -8.97 -14.87 8.45
N HIS A 401 -8.84 -13.91 7.55
CA HIS A 401 -9.56 -12.66 7.69
C HIS A 401 -9.91 -12.04 6.33
N LEU A 402 -11.03 -11.31 6.32
CA LEU A 402 -11.48 -10.48 5.20
C LEU A 402 -11.49 -9.04 5.68
N LEU A 403 -10.57 -8.23 5.15
CA LEU A 403 -10.50 -6.80 5.39
C LEU A 403 -11.24 -6.06 4.29
N TRP A 404 -11.83 -4.93 4.61
CA TRP A 404 -12.31 -3.99 3.62
C TRP A 404 -12.15 -2.57 4.14
N GLY A 405 -11.84 -1.67 3.21
CA GLY A 405 -11.96 -0.23 3.42
C GLY A 405 -13.21 0.27 2.72
N SER A 406 -13.87 1.27 3.29
CA SER A 406 -14.90 2.01 2.56
C SER A 406 -14.33 3.30 1.97
N TYR A 407 -14.68 3.58 0.73
CA TYR A 407 -14.32 4.84 0.10
C TYR A 407 -15.61 5.53 -0.38
N TRP A 408 -16.12 6.45 0.43
CA TRP A 408 -17.24 7.32 0.08
C TRP A 408 -16.72 8.47 -0.75
N ARG A 409 -17.41 8.75 -1.87
CA ARG A 409 -17.25 9.92 -2.76
C ARG A 409 -15.92 10.66 -2.55
N CYS A 410 -14.96 10.44 -3.46
CA CYS A 410 -13.93 11.44 -3.69
C CYS A 410 -14.70 12.72 -4.04
N ASN A 411 -14.84 13.64 -3.09
CA ASN A 411 -15.55 14.89 -3.29
C ASN A 411 -14.56 15.79 -4.07
N CYS A 412 -14.34 15.43 -5.34
CA CYS A 412 -13.67 16.26 -6.32
C CYS A 412 -14.59 17.46 -6.53
N GLY A 413 -14.44 18.48 -5.68
CA GLY A 413 -15.22 19.71 -5.79
C GLY A 413 -15.14 20.25 -7.21
N ALA A 414 -16.29 20.43 -7.85
CA ALA A 414 -16.45 21.15 -9.13
C ALA A 414 -15.51 20.74 -10.29
N ARG A 415 -15.03 19.49 -10.33
CA ARG A 415 -14.08 18.99 -11.35
C ARG A 415 -14.65 17.75 -12.01
N GLY A 416 -14.98 17.89 -13.29
CA GLY A 416 -15.57 16.85 -14.12
C GLY A 416 -14.84 15.53 -13.99
N GLU A 417 -15.64 14.47 -13.97
CA GLU A 417 -15.26 13.07 -14.19
C GLU A 417 -13.95 12.66 -13.51
N CYS A 418 -14.07 12.05 -12.32
CA CYS A 418 -13.13 11.01 -11.97
C CYS A 418 -13.15 9.99 -13.11
N HIS A 419 -12.15 10.01 -13.99
CA HIS A 419 -11.67 8.78 -14.61
C HIS A 419 -10.93 7.94 -13.55
N ALA A 420 -11.57 7.71 -12.40
CA ALA A 420 -11.63 6.34 -11.96
C ALA A 420 -12.37 5.66 -13.10
N VAL A 421 -11.65 4.92 -13.96
CA VAL A 421 -12.27 3.95 -14.87
C VAL A 421 -13.44 3.36 -14.08
N PRO A 422 -14.69 3.43 -14.57
CA PRO A 422 -15.80 2.82 -13.86
C PRO A 422 -15.46 1.33 -13.79
N LEU A 423 -14.89 0.92 -12.66
CA LEU A 423 -14.61 -0.47 -12.36
C LEU A 423 -15.96 -1.06 -11.96
N ALA A 424 -16.82 -1.23 -12.97
CA ALA A 424 -17.99 -2.06 -12.88
C ALA A 424 -17.53 -3.45 -12.43
N GLY A 425 -17.96 -3.85 -11.24
CA GLY A 425 -17.51 -5.06 -10.57
C GLY A 425 -16.39 -4.76 -9.58
N GLY A 426 -16.70 -4.92 -8.29
CA GLY A 426 -15.71 -4.83 -7.22
C GLY A 426 -14.47 -5.64 -7.56
N LYS A 427 -13.32 -4.98 -7.63
CA LYS A 427 -12.05 -5.69 -7.80
C LYS A 427 -11.58 -6.22 -6.46
N ILE A 428 -11.24 -7.49 -6.49
CA ILE A 428 -10.55 -8.19 -5.43
C ILE A 428 -9.10 -7.69 -5.42
N CYS A 429 -8.63 -7.09 -4.32
CA CYS A 429 -7.21 -7.12 -4.01
C CYS A 429 -6.97 -8.49 -3.34
N VAL A 430 -6.71 -9.51 -4.16
CA VAL A 430 -6.27 -10.84 -3.69
C VAL A 430 -4.83 -10.73 -3.26
#